data_AF-A0A924AT31-F1
#
_entry.id   AF-A0A924AT31-F1
#
_cell.length_a   1.000
_cell.length_b   1.000
_cell.length_c   1.000
_cell.angle_alpha   90.00
_cell.angle_beta   90.00
_cell.angle_gamma   90.00
#
_symmetry.space_group_name_H-M   'P 1'
#
loop_
_entity.id
_entity.type
_entity.pdbx_description
1 polymer ?
#
loop_
_entity_poly.entity_id
_entity_poly.type
_entity_poly.pdbx_seq_one_letter_code
_entity_poly.pdbx_strand_id
1 'polypeptide(L)' 'YGATSPAEFFAVATETFFEKPWQMSERHAELFGELFKYYRVDPRAWVAQSAAEGNVHHGPGYGQWQ' A
#
# COMPACT_ATOMS: atom_id res chain seq x y z
N TYR A 1 -16.17 -3.42 5.90
CA TYR A 1 -17.21 -2.59 5.28
C TYR A 1 -16.93 -2.42 3.77
N GLY A 2 -16.95 -3.50 3.00
CA GLY A 2 -16.77 -3.47 1.54
C GLY A 2 -17.56 -4.55 0.80
N ALA A 3 -18.54 -5.15 1.48
CA ALA A 3 -19.34 -6.28 0.98
C ALA A 3 -20.82 -5.92 0.78
N THR A 4 -21.20 -4.65 0.93
CA THR A 4 -22.59 -4.18 0.91
C THR A 4 -23.04 -3.63 -0.46
N SER A 5 -22.11 -3.16 -1.31
CA SER A 5 -22.40 -2.75 -2.68
C SER A 5 -21.15 -2.86 -3.58
N PRO A 6 -21.29 -3.27 -4.86
CA PRO A 6 -20.18 -3.32 -5.81
C PRO A 6 -19.43 -1.99 -5.98
N ALA A 7 -20.11 -0.85 -5.83
CA ALA A 7 -19.51 0.47 -5.93
C ALA A 7 -18.57 0.76 -4.75
N GLU A 8 -18.97 0.40 -3.52
CA GLU A 8 -18.14 0.55 -2.33
C GLU A 8 -16.90 -0.33 -2.43
N PHE A 9 -17.05 -1.57 -2.91
CA PHE A 9 -15.92 -2.46 -3.14
C PHE A 9 -14.91 -1.85 -4.11
N PHE A 10 -15.38 -1.31 -5.24
CA PHE A 10 -14.50 -0.72 -6.24
C PHE A 10 -13.77 0.52 -5.72
N ALA A 11 -14.46 1.36 -4.94
CA ALA A 11 -13.85 2.53 -4.30
C ALA A 11 -12.71 2.10 -3.34
N VAL A 12 -12.99 1.19 -2.41
CA VAL A 12 -11.99 0.69 -1.44
C VAL A 12 -10.83 -0.01 -2.14
N ALA A 13 -11.10 -0.78 -3.20
CA ALA A 13 -10.06 -1.44 -3.98
C ALA A 13 -9.17 -0.43 -4.70
N THR A 14 -9.75 0.66 -5.23
CA THR A 14 -9.00 1.76 -5.85
C THR A 14 -8.14 2.50 -4.84
N GLU A 15 -8.69 2.83 -3.66
CA GLU A 15 -7.91 3.45 -2.57
C GLU A 15 -6.72 2.57 -2.17
N THR A 16 -6.98 1.28 -1.97
CA THR A 16 -5.94 0.31 -1.58
C THR A 16 -4.88 0.16 -2.67
N PHE A 17 -5.27 0.20 -3.95
CA PHE A 17 -4.35 0.12 -5.09
C PHE A 17 -3.33 1.26 -5.10
N PHE A 18 -3.74 2.48 -4.76
CA PHE A 18 -2.83 3.63 -4.74
C PHE A 18 -2.09 3.80 -3.40
N GLU A 19 -2.74 3.53 -2.28
CA GLU A 19 -2.13 3.74 -0.95
C GLU A 19 -1.21 2.59 -0.52
N LYS A 20 -1.58 1.35 -0.84
CA LYS A 20 -0.92 0.14 -0.34
C LYS A 20 -0.62 -0.87 -1.46
N PRO A 21 0.03 -0.43 -2.55
CA PRO A 21 0.14 -1.24 -3.76
C PRO A 21 0.97 -2.51 -3.56
N TRP A 22 2.02 -2.46 -2.74
CA TRP A 22 2.84 -3.62 -2.41
C TRP A 22 2.03 -4.71 -1.70
N GLN A 23 1.33 -4.33 -0.62
CA GLN A 23 0.51 -5.24 0.19
C GLN A 23 -0.65 -5.83 -0.60
N MET A 24 -1.27 -5.02 -1.47
CA MET A 24 -2.33 -5.48 -2.37
C MET A 24 -1.80 -6.46 -3.42
N SER A 25 -0.64 -6.19 -4.00
CA SER A 25 -0.02 -7.09 -4.99
C SER A 25 0.38 -8.44 -4.41
N GLU A 26 0.73 -8.50 -3.11
CA GLU A 26 1.07 -9.74 -2.41
C GLU A 26 -0.17 -10.53 -1.96
N ARG A 27 -1.17 -9.85 -1.39
CA ARG A 27 -2.34 -10.52 -0.77
C ARG A 27 -3.50 -10.74 -1.75
N HIS A 28 -3.60 -9.92 -2.78
CA HIS A 28 -4.71 -9.90 -3.75
C HIS A 28 -4.19 -9.70 -5.19
N ALA A 29 -3.23 -10.53 -5.60
CA ALA A 29 -2.54 -10.40 -6.89
C ALA A 29 -3.46 -10.33 -8.11
N GLU A 30 -4.52 -11.14 -8.15
CA GLU A 30 -5.49 -11.12 -9.26
C GLU A 30 -6.22 -9.77 -9.36
N LEU A 31 -6.73 -9.26 -8.22
CA LEU A 31 -7.41 -7.96 -8.17
C LEU A 31 -6.46 -6.81 -8.51
N PHE A 32 -5.23 -6.85 -8.00
CA PHE A 32 -4.19 -5.88 -8.36
C PHE A 32 -3.93 -5.91 -9.87
N GLY A 33 -3.86 -7.10 -10.47
CA GLY A 33 -3.69 -7.28 -11.92
C GLY A 33 -4.83 -6.65 -12.73
N GLU A 34 -6.07 -6.80 -12.30
CA GLU A 34 -7.21 -6.17 -12.97
C GLU A 34 -7.18 -4.64 -12.87
N LEU A 35 -6.87 -4.09 -11.70
CA LEU A 35 -6.73 -2.63 -11.52
C LEU A 35 -5.52 -2.07 -12.27
N PHE A 36 -4.42 -2.83 -12.36
CA PHE A 36 -3.26 -2.48 -13.16
C PHE A 36 -3.61 -2.38 -14.65
N LYS A 37 -4.36 -3.34 -15.19
CA LYS A 37 -4.86 -3.29 -16.57
C LYS A 37 -5.81 -2.13 -16.79
N TYR A 38 -6.67 -1.84 -15.82
CA TYR A 38 -7.66 -0.76 -15.88
C TYR A 38 -7.02 0.64 -15.85
N TYR A 39 -6.20 0.93 -14.84
CA TYR A 39 -5.58 2.25 -14.66
C TYR A 39 -4.31 2.44 -15.49
N ARG A 40 -3.67 1.36 -15.96
CA ARG A 40 -2.46 1.36 -16.80
C ARG A 40 -1.26 2.07 -16.17
N VAL A 41 -1.18 2.06 -14.84
CA VAL A 41 -0.07 2.62 -14.05
C VAL A 41 0.40 1.61 -13.01
N ASP A 42 1.69 1.65 -12.67
CA ASP A 42 2.23 0.91 -11.52
C ASP A 42 2.41 1.85 -10.31
N PRO A 43 1.47 1.89 -9.35
CA PRO A 43 1.61 2.73 -8.16
C PRO A 43 2.81 2.33 -7.29
N ARG A 44 3.36 1.12 -7.42
CA ARG A 44 4.59 0.70 -6.72
C ARG A 44 5.81 1.50 -7.16
N ALA A 45 5.79 2.08 -8.36
CA ALA A 45 6.86 2.96 -8.84
C ALA A 45 6.89 4.30 -8.08
N TRP A 46 5.84 4.64 -7.32
CA TRP A 46 5.72 5.92 -6.59
C TRP A 46 5.96 5.79 -5.09
N VAL A 47 5.93 4.56 -4.55
CA VAL A 47 6.09 4.30 -3.12
C VAL A 47 7.19 3.26 -2.88
N ALA A 48 8.12 3.57 -1.97
CA ALA A 48 9.12 2.61 -1.54
C ALA A 48 8.42 1.38 -0.93
N GLN A 49 8.90 0.18 -1.24
CA GLN A 49 8.45 -1.02 -0.54
C GLN A 49 8.80 -0.85 0.93
N SER A 50 7.79 -0.85 1.81
CA SER A 50 8.01 -0.78 3.25
C SER A 50 8.91 -1.96 3.64
N ALA A 51 10.18 -1.68 3.90
CA ALA A 51 11.12 -2.67 4.39
C ALA A 51 10.53 -3.24 5.69
N ALA A 52 10.42 -4.57 5.75
CA ALA A 52 9.89 -5.36 6.86
C ALA A 52 9.96 -4.63 8.21
N GLU A 53 8.80 -4.39 8.81
CA GLU A 53 8.68 -3.96 10.20
C GLU A 53 9.37 -4.99 11.09
N GLY A 54 10.64 -4.75 11.43
CA GLY A 54 11.46 -5.79 12.04
C GLY A 54 12.89 -5.38 12.42
N ASN A 55 13.11 -4.13 12.82
CA ASN A 55 14.01 -3.76 13.92
C ASN A 55 14.06 -2.24 14.10
N VAL A 56 13.15 -1.69 14.91
CA VAL A 56 13.39 -0.36 15.49
C VAL A 56 14.26 -0.59 16.71
N HIS A 57 15.59 -0.57 16.50
CA HIS A 57 16.56 -0.57 17.58
C HIS A 57 16.35 0.65 18.49
N HIS A 58 16.39 0.40 19.79
CA HIS A 58 16.20 1.36 20.87
C HIS A 58 17.40 2.34 21.02
N GLY A 59 17.17 3.64 20.75
CA GLY A 59 17.87 4.81 21.34
C GLY A 59 19.23 5.27 20.76
N PRO A 60 19.77 6.46 21.17
CA PRO A 60 19.26 7.39 22.18
C PRO A 60 19.14 8.88 21.73
N GLY A 61 18.38 9.65 22.53
CA GLY A 61 18.80 10.98 22.97
C GLY A 61 18.51 12.18 22.07
N TYR A 62 17.44 12.90 22.39
CA TYR A 62 17.32 14.30 22.02
C TYR A 62 18.44 15.14 22.67
N GLY A 63 19.06 16.01 21.88
CA GLY A 63 19.84 17.17 22.32
C GLY A 63 21.35 16.96 22.26
N GLN A 64 22.02 17.73 21.39
CA GLN A 64 23.26 18.50 21.61
C GLN A 64 23.67 19.13 20.26
N TRP A 65 23.22 20.36 20.03
CA TRP A 65 23.88 21.25 19.06
C TRP A 65 24.97 22.01 19.82
N GLN A 66 26.23 21.83 19.41
CA GLN A 66 27.31 22.79 19.64
C GLN A 66 27.77 23.32 18.28
#